data_AF-F3NTS6-F1
#
_entry.id   AF-F3NTS6-F1
#
_cell.length_a   1.000
_cell.length_b   1.000
_cell.length_c   1.000
_cell.angle_alpha   90.00
_cell.angle_beta   90.00
_cell.angle_gamma   90.00
#
_symmetry.space_group_name_H-M   'P 1'
#
loop_
_entity.id
_entity.type
_entity.pdbx_description
1 polymer ?
#
loop_
_entity_poly.entity_id
_entity_poly.type
_entity_poly.pdbx_seq_one_letter_code
_entity_poly.pdbx_strand_id
1 'polypeptide(L)'
;MVYSASGAPEGQFCIGDDVRTLVSDRHGRVWTTHGDEGIFGGHPESAAGLAGWDTDGRALWSPRGRLPQPALEGCTAATDGEEVWLAWYTGSGSRGTYLTRVSPATGETVTYPCPVSDPDGFAVHGNRAVLTRRDHNQRTVTLDRAELGDTTWTVTDRRVLDVPGRVVLRCGQGRDGTLWLRAGDTWLRITV
;
A
#
# COMPACT_ATOMS: atom_id res chain seq x y z
N MET A 1 0.84 -12.13 14.74
CA MET A 1 1.44 -11.92 16.08
C MET A 1 1.78 -10.46 16.23
N VAL A 2 1.42 -9.85 17.35
CA VAL A 2 1.81 -8.50 17.75
C VAL A 2 2.88 -8.63 18.81
N TYR A 3 3.95 -7.86 18.65
CA TYR A 3 5.08 -7.86 19.57
C TYR A 3 5.31 -6.44 20.10
N SER A 4 5.70 -6.37 21.36
CA SER A 4 6.20 -5.14 21.98
C SER A 4 7.48 -4.65 21.30
N ALA A 5 7.88 -3.42 21.61
CA ALA A 5 9.17 -2.89 21.17
C ALA A 5 10.39 -3.72 21.66
N SER A 6 10.24 -4.50 22.75
CA SER A 6 11.27 -5.41 23.25
C SER A 6 11.19 -6.81 22.64
N GLY A 7 10.27 -7.05 21.70
CA GLY A 7 10.04 -8.34 21.08
C GLY A 7 9.21 -9.32 21.92
N ALA A 8 8.59 -8.87 23.01
CA ALA A 8 7.70 -9.72 23.80
C ALA A 8 6.36 -9.88 23.07
N PRO A 9 5.78 -11.09 22.99
CA PRO A 9 4.46 -11.26 22.38
C PRO A 9 3.39 -10.54 23.22
N GLU A 10 2.60 -9.67 22.58
CA GLU A 10 1.52 -8.90 23.22
C GLU A 10 0.13 -9.37 22.78
N GLY A 11 0.04 -10.04 21.62
CA GLY A 11 -1.23 -10.55 21.15
C GLY A 11 -1.15 -11.26 19.79
N GLN A 12 -2.30 -11.76 19.35
CA GLN A 12 -2.44 -12.35 18.03
C GLN A 12 -3.88 -12.21 17.54
N PHE A 13 -4.03 -11.95 16.24
CA PHE A 13 -5.30 -11.98 15.54
C PHE A 13 -5.07 -12.37 14.09
N CYS A 14 -6.13 -12.91 13.46
CA CYS A 14 -6.13 -13.24 12.04
C CYS A 14 -6.43 -11.99 11.22
N ILE A 15 -5.65 -11.77 10.16
CA ILE A 15 -5.90 -10.72 9.16
C ILE A 15 -6.16 -11.31 7.78
N GLY A 16 -6.35 -12.63 7.69
CA GLY A 16 -6.52 -13.36 6.44
C GLY A 16 -5.22 -13.76 5.76
N ASP A 17 -5.37 -14.25 4.54
CA ASP A 17 -4.28 -14.84 3.76
C ASP A 17 -3.75 -13.87 2.69
N ASP A 18 -2.61 -14.25 2.10
CA ASP A 18 -1.91 -13.54 1.02
C ASP A 18 -1.79 -12.02 1.27
N VAL A 19 -1.34 -11.66 2.48
CA VAL A 19 -1.12 -10.27 2.85
C VAL A 19 0.00 -9.70 1.98
N ARG A 20 -0.35 -8.78 1.08
CA ARG A 20 0.61 -8.10 0.20
C ARG A 20 1.27 -6.93 0.90
N THR A 21 0.56 -6.22 1.77
CA THR A 21 1.14 -5.14 2.56
C THR A 21 0.39 -4.98 3.86
N LEU A 22 1.12 -4.54 4.88
CA LEU A 22 0.60 -4.13 6.18
C LEU A 22 1.25 -2.80 6.55
N VAL A 23 0.43 -1.80 6.91
CA VAL A 23 0.87 -0.54 7.51
C VAL A 23 0.06 -0.23 8.76
N SER A 24 0.65 0.52 9.68
CA SER A 24 -0.07 1.04 10.86
C SER A 24 -0.31 2.54 10.74
N ASP A 25 -1.53 2.98 11.05
CA ASP A 25 -1.82 4.41 11.15
C ASP A 25 -1.32 5.01 12.49
N ARG A 26 -1.57 6.31 12.69
CA ARG A 26 -1.12 7.02 13.90
C ARG A 26 -1.79 6.57 15.19
N HIS A 27 -2.93 5.88 15.09
CA HIS A 27 -3.68 5.34 16.24
C HIS A 27 -3.37 3.87 16.49
N GLY A 28 -2.39 3.30 15.77
CA GLY A 28 -2.00 1.90 15.90
C GLY A 28 -2.95 0.91 15.23
N ARG A 29 -3.94 1.39 14.46
CA ARG A 29 -4.79 0.52 13.65
C ARG A 29 -3.96 -0.06 12.51
N VAL A 30 -4.32 -1.27 12.09
CA VAL A 30 -3.61 -1.99 11.04
C VAL A 30 -4.40 -1.87 9.75
N TRP A 31 -3.71 -1.68 8.63
CA TRP A 31 -4.30 -1.58 7.31
C TRP A 31 -3.59 -2.54 6.37
N THR A 32 -4.38 -3.36 5.66
CA THR A 32 -3.87 -4.45 4.84
C THR A 32 -4.38 -4.38 3.42
N THR A 33 -3.53 -4.87 2.52
CA THR A 33 -3.93 -5.24 1.16
C THR A 33 -3.63 -6.72 0.95
N HIS A 34 -4.48 -7.41 0.20
CA HIS A 34 -4.43 -8.85 -0.02
C HIS A 34 -4.30 -9.17 -1.50
N GLY A 35 -3.60 -10.25 -1.82
CA GLY A 35 -3.50 -10.76 -3.19
C GLY A 35 -4.68 -11.64 -3.56
N ASP A 36 -4.68 -12.10 -4.81
CA ASP A 36 -5.78 -12.86 -5.39
C ASP A 36 -6.01 -14.20 -4.67
N GLU A 37 -4.95 -14.89 -4.25
CA GLU A 37 -5.06 -16.10 -3.43
C GLU A 37 -5.78 -15.83 -2.10
N GLY A 38 -5.55 -14.68 -1.47
CA GLY A 38 -6.27 -14.28 -0.25
C GLY A 38 -7.72 -13.90 -0.52
N ILE A 39 -7.99 -13.22 -1.63
CA ILE A 39 -9.34 -12.76 -2.01
C ILE A 39 -10.24 -13.93 -2.40
N PHE A 40 -9.70 -14.90 -3.16
CA PHE A 40 -10.46 -16.04 -3.68
C PHE A 40 -10.26 -17.34 -2.88
N GLY A 41 -9.37 -17.34 -1.88
CA GLY A 41 -9.02 -18.52 -1.08
C GLY A 41 -10.02 -18.90 0.02
N GLY A 42 -11.10 -18.13 0.20
CA GLY A 42 -12.20 -18.46 1.13
C GLY A 42 -12.01 -17.97 2.56
N HIS A 43 -10.95 -17.21 2.86
CA HIS A 43 -10.79 -16.53 4.14
C HIS A 43 -11.61 -15.22 4.17
N PRO A 44 -12.57 -15.07 5.11
CA PRO A 44 -13.44 -13.89 5.15
C PRO A 44 -12.69 -12.58 5.43
N GLU A 45 -11.56 -12.66 6.13
CA GLU A 45 -10.72 -11.52 6.46
C GLU A 45 -10.07 -10.86 5.23
N SER A 46 -9.70 -11.65 4.23
CA SER A 46 -9.00 -11.20 3.01
C SER A 46 -9.93 -11.05 1.79
N ALA A 47 -11.18 -11.53 1.89
CA ALA A 47 -12.14 -11.60 0.77
C ALA A 47 -12.46 -10.25 0.09
N ALA A 48 -12.31 -9.14 0.80
CA ALA A 48 -12.54 -7.80 0.24
C ALA A 48 -11.31 -7.19 -0.44
N GLY A 49 -10.15 -7.85 -0.37
CA GLY A 49 -8.87 -7.40 -0.93
C GLY A 49 -8.20 -6.28 -0.14
N LEU A 50 -8.96 -5.45 0.56
CA LEU A 50 -8.49 -4.34 1.38
C LEU A 50 -9.21 -4.35 2.73
N ALA A 51 -8.49 -4.12 3.82
CA ALA A 51 -9.08 -4.11 5.15
C ALA A 51 -8.37 -3.15 6.12
N GLY A 52 -9.14 -2.68 7.10
CA GLY A 52 -8.64 -1.92 8.25
C GLY A 52 -9.09 -2.59 9.55
N TRP A 53 -8.19 -2.67 10.52
CA TRP A 53 -8.33 -3.44 11.76
C TRP A 53 -8.01 -2.56 12.97
N ASP A 54 -8.73 -2.74 14.07
CA ASP A 54 -8.31 -2.18 15.36
C ASP A 54 -7.10 -2.96 15.93
N THR A 55 -6.58 -2.50 17.07
CA THR A 55 -5.44 -3.12 17.75
C THR A 55 -5.74 -4.50 18.33
N ASP A 56 -7.02 -4.86 18.46
CA ASP A 56 -7.47 -6.16 18.94
C ASP A 56 -7.78 -7.13 17.78
N GLY A 57 -7.63 -6.67 16.53
CA GLY A 57 -7.89 -7.47 15.33
C GLY A 57 -9.34 -7.47 14.85
N ARG A 58 -10.20 -6.57 15.34
CA ARG A 58 -11.56 -6.41 14.80
C ARG A 58 -11.52 -5.60 13.51
N ALA A 59 -12.19 -6.09 12.48
CA ALA A 59 -12.35 -5.35 11.23
C ALA A 59 -13.16 -4.07 11.47
N LEU A 60 -12.53 -2.92 11.24
CA LEU A 60 -13.14 -1.60 11.28
C LEU A 60 -13.63 -1.15 9.90
N TRP A 61 -12.93 -1.58 8.85
CA TRP A 61 -13.19 -1.10 7.50
C TRP A 61 -12.94 -2.19 6.45
N SER A 62 -13.82 -2.20 5.44
CA SER A 62 -13.63 -2.88 4.16
C SER A 62 -14.40 -2.11 3.08
N PRO A 63 -14.01 -2.24 1.80
CA PRO A 63 -14.72 -1.59 0.71
C PRO A 63 -16.09 -2.23 0.49
N ARG A 64 -17.14 -1.67 1.11
CA ARG A 64 -18.54 -2.11 0.98
C ARG A 64 -19.16 -1.72 -0.37
N GLY A 65 -18.53 -2.11 -1.48
CA GLY A 65 -18.94 -1.75 -2.85
C GLY A 65 -18.66 -0.30 -3.26
N ARG A 66 -17.88 0.45 -2.48
CA ARG A 66 -17.54 1.87 -2.71
C ARG A 66 -16.37 2.09 -3.67
N LEU A 67 -15.73 1.03 -4.13
CA LEU A 67 -14.65 1.11 -5.11
C LEU A 67 -15.23 1.18 -6.52
N PRO A 68 -14.54 1.84 -7.48
CA PRO A 68 -15.00 1.90 -8.87
C PRO A 68 -15.16 0.52 -9.50
N GLN A 69 -14.39 -0.47 -9.03
CA GLN A 69 -14.45 -1.88 -9.42
C GLN A 69 -14.03 -2.74 -8.22
N PRO A 70 -14.38 -4.03 -8.16
CA PRO A 70 -13.84 -4.95 -7.18
C PRO A 70 -12.31 -5.04 -7.27
N ALA A 71 -11.62 -5.05 -6.14
CA ALA A 71 -10.18 -5.29 -6.11
C ALA A 71 -9.88 -6.73 -6.50
N LEU A 72 -8.94 -6.92 -7.41
CA LEU A 72 -8.40 -8.24 -7.74
C LEU A 72 -7.17 -8.56 -6.90
N GLU A 73 -6.34 -7.56 -6.63
CA GLU A 73 -5.17 -7.68 -5.77
C GLU A 73 -4.70 -6.29 -5.27
N GLY A 74 -4.19 -6.28 -4.04
CA GLY A 74 -3.46 -5.20 -3.43
C GLY A 74 -2.02 -5.06 -3.93
N CYS A 75 -1.57 -3.83 -4.16
CA CYS A 75 -0.20 -3.54 -4.56
C CYS A 75 0.67 -3.18 -3.34
N THR A 76 0.28 -2.14 -2.61
CA THR A 76 1.07 -1.55 -1.50
C THR A 76 0.19 -0.55 -0.72
N ALA A 77 0.69 0.00 0.38
CA ALA A 77 -0.02 0.97 1.23
C ALA A 77 0.92 2.04 1.79
N ALA A 78 0.36 3.20 2.15
CA ALA A 78 1.06 4.29 2.81
C ALA A 78 0.14 5.05 3.76
N THR A 79 0.70 5.83 4.68
CA THR A 79 -0.04 6.76 5.54
C THR A 79 0.44 8.18 5.33
N ASP A 80 -0.45 9.17 5.42
CA ASP A 80 -0.11 10.61 5.40
C ASP A 80 -1.00 11.35 6.39
N GLY A 81 -0.42 11.81 7.51
CA GLY A 81 -1.21 12.38 8.59
C GLY A 81 -2.17 11.35 9.19
N GLU A 82 -3.45 11.69 9.18
CA GLU A 82 -4.55 10.83 9.65
C GLU A 82 -5.06 9.88 8.56
N GLU A 83 -4.66 10.08 7.30
CA GLU A 83 -5.22 9.36 6.16
C GLU A 83 -4.39 8.13 5.81
N VAL A 84 -5.06 7.11 5.29
CA VAL A 84 -4.45 5.88 4.80
C VAL A 84 -4.66 5.79 3.29
N TRP A 85 -3.63 5.36 2.58
CA TRP A 85 -3.66 5.17 1.15
C TRP A 85 -3.40 3.71 0.81
N LEU A 86 -4.26 3.13 -0.02
CA LEU A 86 -4.17 1.75 -0.47
C LEU A 86 -4.06 1.73 -2.00
N ALA A 87 -3.00 1.11 -2.52
CA ALA A 87 -2.83 0.87 -3.94
C ALA A 87 -3.29 -0.56 -4.28
N TRP A 88 -4.07 -0.71 -5.34
CA TRP A 88 -4.67 -1.99 -5.74
C TRP A 88 -5.01 -1.99 -7.23
N TYR A 89 -5.26 -3.16 -7.83
CA TYR A 89 -5.66 -3.25 -9.23
C TYR A 89 -6.81 -4.24 -9.49
N THR A 90 -7.44 -4.13 -10.67
CA THR A 90 -8.70 -4.84 -11.04
C THR A 90 -8.52 -5.93 -12.11
N GLY A 91 -7.29 -6.32 -12.43
CA GLY A 91 -6.98 -7.38 -13.40
C GLY A 91 -7.07 -7.04 -14.89
N SER A 92 -7.61 -5.88 -15.28
CA SER A 92 -7.79 -5.52 -16.70
C SER A 92 -6.72 -4.55 -17.21
N GLY A 93 -5.62 -5.10 -17.74
CA GLY A 93 -4.58 -4.37 -18.49
C GLY A 93 -3.88 -3.24 -17.73
N SER A 94 -2.99 -2.52 -18.42
CA SER A 94 -2.13 -1.46 -17.84
C SER A 94 -2.87 -0.20 -17.33
N ARG A 95 -4.22 -0.20 -17.28
CA ARG A 95 -5.07 0.92 -16.83
C ARG A 95 -5.94 0.59 -15.61
N GLY A 96 -5.72 -0.54 -14.95
CA GLY A 96 -6.56 -1.03 -13.85
C GLY A 96 -6.07 -0.75 -12.43
N THR A 97 -5.03 0.07 -12.21
CA THR A 97 -4.49 0.36 -10.87
C THR A 97 -5.08 1.64 -10.29
N TYR A 98 -5.41 1.62 -9.01
CA TYR A 98 -6.05 2.70 -8.28
C TYR A 98 -5.32 3.01 -6.98
N LEU A 99 -5.44 4.26 -6.54
CA LEU A 99 -5.09 4.72 -5.19
C LEU A 99 -6.37 5.10 -4.47
N THR A 100 -6.69 4.41 -3.37
CA THR A 100 -7.82 4.75 -2.51
C THR A 100 -7.30 5.39 -1.24
N ARG A 101 -7.67 6.66 -1.03
CA ARG A 101 -7.53 7.34 0.25
C ARG A 101 -8.69 6.94 1.14
N VAL A 102 -8.41 6.57 2.38
CA VAL A 102 -9.38 6.23 3.41
C VAL A 102 -9.14 7.15 4.60
N SER A 103 -10.21 7.75 5.11
CA SER A 103 -10.18 8.44 6.40
C SER A 103 -10.54 7.43 7.51
N PRO A 104 -9.58 7.00 8.35
CA PRO A 104 -9.80 5.98 9.38
C PRO A 104 -10.90 6.32 10.38
N ALA A 105 -11.12 7.60 10.65
CA ALA A 105 -12.10 8.06 11.62
C ALA A 105 -13.56 7.85 11.15
N THR A 106 -13.81 7.95 9.84
CA THR A 106 -15.16 7.92 9.27
C THR A 106 -15.39 6.72 8.35
N GLY A 107 -14.31 6.10 7.85
CA GLY A 107 -14.36 5.10 6.79
C GLY A 107 -14.73 5.68 5.42
N GLU A 108 -14.75 7.00 5.27
CA GLU A 108 -14.94 7.66 3.98
C GLU A 108 -13.75 7.41 3.07
N THR A 109 -14.03 7.30 1.77
CA THR A 109 -13.02 6.93 0.78
C THR A 109 -13.11 7.79 -0.46
N VAL A 110 -11.95 8.14 -1.01
CA VAL A 110 -11.83 8.72 -2.34
C VAL A 110 -10.86 7.87 -3.14
N THR A 111 -11.25 7.48 -4.35
CA THR A 111 -10.44 6.63 -5.22
C THR A 111 -10.03 7.39 -6.47
N TYR A 112 -8.75 7.26 -6.81
CA TYR A 112 -8.14 7.88 -7.98
C TYR A 112 -7.51 6.79 -8.86
N PRO A 113 -7.54 6.93 -10.19
CA PRO A 113 -6.63 6.17 -11.05
C PRO A 113 -5.18 6.40 -10.59
N CYS A 114 -4.42 5.32 -10.46
CA CYS A 114 -3.00 5.41 -10.11
C CYS A 114 -2.22 5.86 -11.36
N PRO A 115 -1.27 6.81 -11.22
CA PRO A 115 -0.44 7.24 -12.34
C PRO A 115 0.59 6.17 -12.78
N VAL A 116 0.73 5.10 -11.99
CA VAL A 116 1.70 4.02 -12.17
C VAL A 116 0.98 2.68 -12.04
N SER A 117 1.21 1.78 -12.99
CA SER A 117 0.66 0.42 -12.94
C SER A 117 1.41 -0.43 -11.92
N ASP A 118 0.69 -1.13 -11.03
CA ASP A 118 1.23 -2.07 -10.04
C ASP A 118 2.50 -1.57 -9.31
N PRO A 119 2.40 -0.47 -8.53
CA PRO A 119 3.54 0.01 -7.76
C PRO A 119 3.92 -0.99 -6.66
N ASP A 120 5.22 -1.17 -6.45
CA ASP A 120 5.77 -2.06 -5.40
C ASP A 120 6.08 -1.30 -4.10
N GLY A 121 5.89 0.02 -4.12
CA GLY A 121 6.02 0.92 -2.98
C GLY A 121 5.58 2.33 -3.38
N PHE A 122 5.05 3.08 -2.44
CA PHE A 122 4.77 4.50 -2.64
C PHE A 122 4.75 5.25 -1.31
N ALA A 123 4.87 6.58 -1.39
CA ALA A 123 4.56 7.48 -0.29
C ALA A 123 3.81 8.70 -0.84
N VAL A 124 2.95 9.29 -0.02
CA VAL A 124 2.17 10.49 -0.33
C VAL A 124 2.44 11.53 0.74
N HIS A 125 2.45 12.80 0.34
CA HIS A 125 2.34 13.93 1.25
C HIS A 125 1.54 15.04 0.60
N GLY A 126 0.36 15.35 1.17
CA GLY A 126 -0.56 16.31 0.59
C GLY A 126 -0.96 15.92 -0.83
N ASN A 127 -0.59 16.74 -1.81
CA ASN A 127 -0.88 16.51 -3.22
C ASN A 127 0.31 15.93 -4.01
N ARG A 128 1.34 15.41 -3.35
CA ARG A 128 2.52 14.86 -4.01
C ARG A 128 2.74 13.40 -3.63
N ALA A 129 3.33 12.63 -4.55
CA ALA A 129 3.63 11.23 -4.33
C ALA A 129 4.95 10.82 -4.98
N VAL A 130 5.58 9.81 -4.39
CA VAL A 130 6.61 8.99 -5.02
C VAL A 130 6.10 7.57 -5.13
N LEU A 131 6.27 6.94 -6.29
CA LEU A 131 5.89 5.56 -6.55
C LEU A 131 7.09 4.82 -7.13
N THR A 132 7.29 3.58 -6.72
CA THR A 132 8.36 2.73 -7.21
C THR A 132 7.81 1.51 -7.91
N ARG A 133 8.45 1.11 -9.02
CA ARG A 133 8.27 -0.20 -9.65
C ARG A 133 9.61 -0.91 -9.68
N ARG A 134 9.66 -2.08 -9.07
CA ARG A 134 10.84 -2.95 -9.15
C ARG A 134 10.97 -3.51 -10.56
N ASP A 135 12.21 -3.66 -11.01
CA ASP A 135 12.51 -4.51 -12.16
C ASP A 135 12.86 -5.92 -11.64
N HIS A 136 12.18 -6.93 -12.18
CA HIS A 136 12.26 -8.29 -11.64
C HIS A 136 13.67 -8.84 -11.79
N ASN A 137 14.23 -9.27 -10.66
CA ASN A 137 15.60 -9.79 -10.60
C ASN A 137 16.68 -8.80 -11.05
N GLN A 138 16.43 -7.50 -10.99
CA GLN A 138 17.43 -6.47 -11.26
C GLN A 138 17.79 -5.67 -10.01
N ARG A 139 18.89 -4.92 -10.12
CA ARG A 139 19.35 -3.94 -9.11
C ARG A 139 18.96 -2.53 -9.52
N THR A 140 17.78 -2.41 -10.11
CA THR A 140 17.21 -1.16 -10.59
C THR A 140 15.78 -1.03 -10.11
N VAL A 141 15.37 0.21 -9.88
CA VAL A 141 13.97 0.54 -9.56
C VAL A 141 13.57 1.76 -10.39
N THR A 142 12.39 1.73 -10.99
CA THR A 142 11.81 2.93 -11.58
C THR A 142 11.18 3.74 -10.47
N LEU A 143 11.62 4.99 -10.30
CA LEU A 143 11.02 5.98 -9.42
C LEU A 143 10.19 6.94 -10.28
N ASP A 144 8.92 7.05 -9.95
CA ASP A 144 7.97 8.01 -10.50
C ASP A 144 7.61 9.04 -9.40
N ARG A 145 7.73 10.32 -9.71
CA ARG A 145 7.15 11.40 -8.90
C ARG A 145 5.84 11.84 -9.54
N ALA A 146 4.82 12.08 -8.74
CA ALA A 146 3.52 12.51 -9.22
C ALA A 146 2.93 13.62 -8.36
N GLU A 147 2.09 14.44 -8.98
CA GLU A 147 1.29 15.46 -8.30
C GLU A 147 -0.21 15.25 -8.59
N LEU A 148 -1.04 15.47 -7.58
CA LEU A 148 -2.49 15.41 -7.63
C LEU A 148 -3.03 16.81 -7.93
N GLY A 149 -3.68 16.95 -9.08
CA GLY A 149 -4.57 18.08 -9.36
C GLY A 149 -5.94 17.86 -8.72
N ASP A 150 -7.02 18.36 -9.33
CA ASP A 150 -8.37 18.25 -8.74
C ASP A 150 -8.80 16.80 -8.51
N THR A 151 -8.57 15.93 -9.50
CA THR A 151 -9.03 14.53 -9.46
C THR A 151 -8.04 13.56 -10.12
N THR A 152 -6.90 14.06 -10.60
CA THR A 152 -5.99 13.29 -11.44
C THR A 152 -4.56 13.41 -10.94
N TRP A 153 -3.93 12.27 -10.71
CA TRP A 153 -2.49 12.17 -10.49
C TRP A 153 -1.75 12.24 -11.83
N THR A 154 -0.74 13.09 -11.91
CA THR A 154 0.12 13.24 -13.10
C THR A 154 1.57 12.99 -12.73
N VAL A 155 2.26 12.12 -13.47
CA VAL A 155 3.70 11.91 -13.31
C VAL A 155 4.45 13.16 -13.77
N THR A 156 5.27 13.73 -12.89
CA THR A 156 6.07 14.93 -13.13
C THR A 156 7.54 14.64 -13.40
N ASP A 157 8.06 13.52 -12.88
CA ASP A 157 9.44 13.06 -13.11
C ASP A 157 9.47 11.53 -13.08
N ARG A 158 10.30 10.93 -13.94
CA ARG A 158 10.53 9.48 -14.00
C ARG A 158 12.01 9.21 -14.15
N ARG A 159 12.56 8.35 -13.30
CA ARG A 159 13.98 7.96 -13.32
C ARG A 159 14.15 6.49 -13.01
N VAL A 160 15.19 5.89 -13.54
CA VAL A 160 15.67 4.58 -13.09
C VAL A 160 16.80 4.83 -12.10
N LEU A 161 16.72 4.21 -10.92
CA LEU A 161 17.74 4.28 -9.88
C LEU A 161 18.47 2.95 -9.79
N ASP A 162 19.79 3.00 -9.76
CA ASP A 162 20.62 1.88 -9.35
C ASP A 162 20.55 1.73 -7.82
N VAL A 163 20.36 0.49 -7.36
CA VAL A 163 20.18 0.18 -5.94
C VAL A 163 21.23 -0.82 -5.43
N PRO A 164 21.60 -0.77 -4.14
CA PRO A 164 22.67 -1.60 -3.58
C PRO A 164 22.38 -3.11 -3.64
N GLY A 165 21.12 -3.51 -3.76
CA GLY A 165 20.70 -4.89 -3.92
C GLY A 165 19.39 -5.00 -4.69
N ARG A 166 18.88 -6.21 -4.89
CA ARG A 166 17.56 -6.43 -5.50
C ARG A 166 16.49 -5.81 -4.60
N VAL A 167 15.53 -5.11 -5.19
CA VAL A 167 14.36 -4.64 -4.43
C VAL A 167 13.57 -5.86 -3.97
N VAL A 168 13.34 -5.97 -2.67
CA VAL A 168 12.55 -7.06 -2.08
C VAL A 168 11.08 -6.75 -2.35
N LEU A 169 10.42 -7.68 -3.02
CA LEU A 169 9.01 -7.61 -3.39
C LEU A 169 8.15 -7.27 -2.15
N ARG A 170 7.22 -6.32 -2.30
CA ARG A 170 6.30 -5.86 -1.25
C ARG A 170 6.96 -5.35 0.04
N CYS A 171 8.23 -4.92 -0.02
CA CYS A 171 8.95 -4.32 1.12
C CYS A 171 9.14 -2.80 0.99
N GLY A 172 8.29 -2.12 0.20
CA GLY A 172 8.15 -0.67 0.21
C GLY A 172 7.19 -0.22 1.32
N GLN A 173 7.62 0.74 2.15
CA GLN A 173 6.87 1.23 3.31
C GLN A 173 6.75 2.75 3.24
N GLY A 174 5.55 3.25 2.93
CA GLY A 174 5.26 4.68 2.82
C GLY A 174 4.68 5.28 4.09
N ARG A 175 5.27 6.38 4.57
CA ARG A 175 4.76 7.14 5.72
C ARG A 175 5.13 8.60 5.65
N ASP A 176 4.13 9.48 5.73
CA ASP A 176 4.26 10.93 5.85
C ASP A 176 5.28 11.51 4.84
N GLY A 177 5.07 11.21 3.55
CA GLY A 177 5.94 11.65 2.46
C GLY A 177 7.30 10.95 2.35
N THR A 178 7.58 9.94 3.17
CA THR A 178 8.81 9.14 3.10
C THR A 178 8.49 7.71 2.70
N LEU A 179 9.11 7.24 1.63
CA LEU A 179 9.15 5.83 1.23
C LEU A 179 10.46 5.20 1.71
N TRP A 180 10.35 4.14 2.49
CA TRP A 180 11.45 3.23 2.80
C TRP A 180 11.38 2.02 1.89
N LEU A 181 12.46 1.73 1.18
CA LEU A 181 12.54 0.60 0.24
C LEU A 181 13.66 -0.35 0.65
N ARG A 182 13.34 -1.64 0.81
CA ARG A 182 14.35 -2.67 1.06
C ARG A 182 15.03 -3.10 -0.24
N ALA A 183 16.32 -2.86 -0.35
CA ALA A 183 17.17 -3.28 -1.46
C ALA A 183 18.30 -4.19 -0.96
N GLY A 184 18.13 -5.50 -1.08
CA GLY A 184 19.00 -6.50 -0.45
C GLY A 184 19.06 -6.28 1.06
N ASP A 185 20.26 -6.04 1.59
CA ASP A 185 20.47 -5.80 3.02
C ASP A 185 20.41 -4.33 3.46
N THR A 186 20.06 -3.42 2.55
CA THR A 186 20.03 -1.97 2.80
C THR A 186 18.61 -1.42 2.72
N TRP A 187 18.33 -0.39 3.52
CA TRP A 187 17.12 0.42 3.40
C TRP A 187 17.44 1.75 2.71
N LEU A 188 16.69 2.07 1.66
CA LEU A 188 16.76 3.34 0.96
C LEU A 188 15.63 4.24 1.44
N ARG A 189 15.93 5.53 1.64
CA ARG A 189 14.95 6.55 1.99
C ARG A 189 14.71 7.44 0.77
N ILE A 190 13.45 7.54 0.33
CA ILE A 190 13.03 8.39 -0.78
C ILE A 190 11.95 9.32 -0.24
N THR A 191 12.08 10.62 -0.46
CA THR A 191 11.07 11.60 -0.05
C THR A 191 10.33 12.13 -1.27
N VAL A 192 9.04 12.40 -1.05
CA VAL A 192 8.13 13.11 -1.96
C VAL A 192 8.68 14.49 -2.34
#